data_AF-A0A2M6Y6D0-F1
#
_entry.id   AF-A0A2M6Y6D0-F1
#
_cell.length_a   1.000
_cell.length_b   1.000
_cell.length_c   1.000
_cell.angle_alpha   90.00
_cell.angle_beta   90.00
_cell.angle_gamma   90.00
#
_symmetry.space_group_name_H-M   'P 1'
#
loop_
_entity.id
_entity.type
_entity.pdbx_description
1 polymer ?
#
loop_
_entity_poly.entity_id
_entity_poly.type
_entity_poly.pdbx_seq_one_letter_code
_entity_poly.pdbx_strand_id
1 'polypeptide(L)'
;QAPLLAGRPDSAWKALSFRHAFYTVFFGRVTEIEEPVPVTIGFFRLENSGRDKAFMETMAGACAFDSGNYREAEMKFSQAAAADPGCLNCKYFLAIAYAAQKKRTEAGAELLKIEKLHGSKLPGKHRALVEELARGETGSAARLAREISSENPELFFRKDFPRSILEAGRLVRGRGPGSPDSR
;
A
#
# COMPACT_ATOMS: atom_id res chain seq x y z
N GLN A 1 38.75 -1.25 -16.40
CA GLN A 1 37.32 -1.30 -16.75
C GLN A 1 36.75 0.09 -16.49
N ALA A 2 36.14 0.75 -17.48
CA ALA A 2 35.64 2.11 -17.28
C ALA A 2 34.48 2.10 -16.26
N PRO A 3 34.42 3.07 -15.32
CA PRO A 3 33.31 3.16 -14.40
C PRO A 3 32.01 3.44 -15.17
N LEU A 4 30.95 2.72 -14.81
CA LEU A 4 29.65 2.88 -15.44
C LEU A 4 29.04 4.21 -15.02
N LEU A 5 28.77 5.08 -15.99
CA LEU A 5 28.09 6.36 -15.78
C LEU A 5 26.61 6.11 -15.49
N ALA A 6 26.01 6.96 -14.66
CA ALA A 6 24.60 6.87 -14.31
C ALA A 6 23.70 7.20 -15.51
N GLY A 7 22.58 6.49 -15.64
CA GLY A 7 21.48 6.88 -16.53
C GLY A 7 20.71 8.08 -15.99
N ARG A 8 19.68 8.54 -16.73
CA ARG A 8 18.81 9.63 -16.26
C ARG A 8 17.93 9.15 -15.09
N PRO A 9 17.45 10.04 -14.20
CA PRO A 9 16.67 9.66 -13.02
C PRO A 9 15.37 8.89 -13.32
N ASP A 10 14.84 9.04 -14.53
CA ASP A 10 13.60 8.44 -15.02
C ASP A 10 13.82 7.20 -15.91
N SER A 11 15.06 6.72 -16.05
CA SER A 11 15.39 5.56 -16.86
C SER A 11 16.20 4.51 -16.11
N ALA A 12 16.09 3.25 -16.55
CA ALA A 12 16.87 2.16 -15.98
C ALA A 12 18.37 2.43 -16.21
N TRP A 13 19.18 2.24 -15.16
CA TRP A 13 20.64 2.42 -15.24
C TRP A 13 21.27 1.49 -16.30
N LYS A 14 20.69 0.30 -16.48
CA LYS A 14 20.93 -0.59 -17.61
C LYS A 14 19.67 -1.41 -17.85
N ALA A 15 19.30 -1.60 -19.11
CA ALA A 15 18.27 -2.54 -19.52
C ALA A 15 18.90 -3.55 -20.48
N LEU A 16 18.59 -4.83 -20.31
CA LEU A 16 18.94 -5.87 -21.26
C LEU A 16 17.66 -6.60 -21.63
N SER A 17 17.37 -6.67 -22.92
CA SER A 17 16.28 -7.47 -23.46
C SER A 17 16.89 -8.72 -24.09
N PHE A 18 16.44 -9.89 -23.66
CA PHE A 18 16.85 -11.15 -24.23
C PHE A 18 15.63 -12.06 -24.35
N ARG A 19 15.65 -12.96 -25.34
CA ARG A 19 14.61 -13.99 -25.46
C ARG A 19 14.80 -14.95 -24.29
N HIS A 20 13.78 -15.09 -23.46
CA HIS A 20 13.78 -15.96 -22.30
C HIS A 20 12.42 -16.65 -22.18
N ALA A 21 12.41 -17.94 -21.89
CA ALA A 21 11.21 -18.65 -21.48
C ALA A 21 11.14 -18.63 -19.95
N PHE A 22 10.03 -18.15 -19.40
CA PHE A 22 9.77 -18.25 -17.96
C PHE A 22 8.96 -19.51 -17.70
N TYR A 23 9.47 -20.38 -16.82
CA TYR A 23 8.66 -21.39 -16.19
C TYR A 23 8.15 -20.81 -14.87
N THR A 24 6.87 -20.47 -14.79
CA THR A 24 6.25 -20.11 -13.51
C THR A 24 5.60 -21.35 -12.92
N VAL A 25 6.07 -21.75 -11.74
CA VAL A 25 5.46 -22.83 -10.95
C VAL A 25 4.44 -22.21 -10.01
N PHE A 26 3.16 -22.32 -10.34
CA PHE A 26 2.07 -21.96 -9.44
C PHE A 26 1.39 -23.23 -8.94
N PHE A 27 1.32 -23.42 -7.62
CA PHE A 27 0.59 -24.52 -6.99
C PHE A 27 0.91 -25.92 -7.55
N GLY A 28 2.18 -26.18 -7.87
CA GLY A 28 2.62 -27.49 -8.40
C GLY A 28 2.25 -27.77 -9.86
N ARG A 29 1.68 -26.79 -10.59
CA ARG A 29 1.52 -26.86 -12.05
C ARG A 29 2.58 -25.98 -12.71
N VAL A 30 3.25 -26.54 -13.72
CA VAL A 30 4.15 -25.80 -14.61
C VAL A 30 3.32 -25.36 -15.81
N THR A 31 3.19 -24.06 -16.01
CA THR A 31 2.60 -23.50 -17.23
C THR A 31 3.72 -22.84 -18.02
N GLU A 32 4.01 -23.37 -19.21
CA GLU A 32 4.98 -22.79 -20.13
C GLU A 32 4.26 -21.77 -21.02
N ILE A 33 4.76 -20.54 -21.05
CA ILE A 33 4.34 -19.54 -22.02
C ILE A 33 5.36 -19.61 -23.15
N GLU A 34 4.97 -20.21 -24.28
CA GLU A 34 5.84 -20.38 -25.45
C GLU A 34 6.11 -19.05 -26.17
N GLU A 35 5.20 -18.08 -26.04
CA GLU A 35 5.37 -16.76 -26.65
C GLU A 35 6.36 -15.89 -25.84
N PRO A 36 7.44 -15.39 -26.46
CA PRO A 36 8.42 -14.58 -25.77
C PRO A 36 7.78 -13.30 -25.21
N VAL A 37 7.73 -13.18 -23.88
CA VAL A 37 7.31 -11.93 -23.22
C VAL A 37 8.54 -11.04 -23.03
N PRO A 38 8.52 -9.79 -23.49
CA PRO A 38 9.62 -8.86 -23.22
C PRO A 38 9.69 -8.60 -21.71
N VAL A 39 10.79 -9.01 -21.08
CA VAL A 39 11.06 -8.71 -19.68
C VAL A 39 12.13 -7.64 -19.57
N THR A 40 11.79 -6.57 -18.87
CA THR A 40 12.70 -5.49 -18.51
C THR A 40 13.15 -5.71 -17.07
N ILE A 41 14.40 -6.13 -16.90
CA ILE A 41 15.05 -6.14 -15.58
C ILE A 41 15.77 -4.80 -15.43
N GLY A 42 15.34 -4.00 -14.46
CA GLY A 42 15.95 -2.72 -14.13
C GLY A 42 16.60 -2.74 -12.75
N PHE A 43 17.79 -2.14 -12.65
CA PHE A 43 18.40 -1.78 -11.37
C PHE A 43 18.14 -0.29 -11.14
N PHE A 44 17.28 0.02 -10.18
CA PHE A 44 16.88 1.37 -9.89
C PHE A 44 17.68 1.93 -8.71
N ARG A 45 18.00 3.22 -8.78
CA ARG A 45 18.61 3.92 -7.66
C ARG A 45 17.53 4.17 -6.60
N LEU A 46 17.72 3.61 -5.41
CA LEU A 46 16.92 3.90 -4.20
C LEU A 46 17.03 5.37 -3.71
N GLU A 47 17.71 6.23 -4.47
CA GLU A 47 17.98 7.62 -4.15
C GLU A 47 16.70 8.46 -4.29
N ASN A 48 15.89 8.39 -3.24
CA ASN A 48 14.95 9.41 -2.77
C ASN A 48 13.68 9.76 -3.55
N SER A 49 13.42 9.24 -4.74
CA SER A 49 12.15 9.49 -5.46
C SER A 49 11.75 8.37 -6.41
N GLY A 50 10.55 8.46 -7.01
CA GLY A 50 10.08 7.53 -8.04
C GLY A 50 9.35 6.30 -7.49
N ARG A 51 8.98 5.40 -8.41
CA ARG A 51 8.12 4.25 -8.16
C ARG A 51 8.71 3.25 -7.15
N ASP A 52 10.02 3.03 -7.18
CA ASP A 52 10.64 2.04 -6.29
C ASP A 52 10.69 2.52 -4.84
N LYS A 53 11.01 3.81 -4.62
CA LYS A 53 10.88 4.39 -3.29
C LYS A 53 9.43 4.35 -2.84
N ALA A 54 8.48 4.68 -3.71
CA ALA A 54 7.07 4.60 -3.39
C ALA A 54 6.65 3.18 -2.97
N PHE A 55 7.14 2.16 -3.67
CA PHE A 55 6.93 0.76 -3.31
C PHE A 55 7.52 0.41 -1.94
N MET A 56 8.79 0.73 -1.71
CA MET A 56 9.49 0.42 -0.46
C MET A 56 8.86 1.11 0.75
N GLU A 57 8.54 2.40 0.63
CA GLU A 57 7.86 3.16 1.69
C GLU A 57 6.42 2.65 1.90
N THR A 58 5.74 2.19 0.85
CA THR A 58 4.43 1.54 1.00
C THR A 58 4.55 0.22 1.76
N MET A 59 5.54 -0.61 1.45
CA MET A 59 5.75 -1.87 2.18
C MET A 59 6.11 -1.61 3.65
N ALA A 60 6.97 -0.64 3.93
CA ALA A 60 7.29 -0.22 5.29
C ALA A 60 6.04 0.29 6.04
N GLY A 61 5.22 1.10 5.38
CA GLY A 61 3.94 1.57 5.95
C GLY A 61 2.97 0.44 6.22
N ALA A 62 2.91 -0.58 5.35
CA ALA A 62 2.09 -1.76 5.56
C ALA A 62 2.54 -2.58 6.78
N CYS A 63 3.85 -2.73 6.99
CA CYS A 63 4.40 -3.35 8.21
C CYS A 63 4.05 -2.56 9.48
N ALA A 64 4.17 -1.23 9.44
CA ALA A 64 3.81 -0.37 10.57
C ALA A 64 2.30 -0.43 10.87
N PHE A 65 1.46 -0.46 9.82
CA PHE A 65 0.02 -0.59 9.95
C PHE A 65 -0.39 -1.93 10.57
N ASP A 66 0.23 -3.02 10.09
CA ASP A 66 0.04 -4.39 10.60
C ASP A 66 0.36 -4.48 12.10
N SER A 67 1.42 -3.78 12.51
CA SER A 67 1.87 -3.66 13.91
C SER A 67 1.00 -2.71 14.77
N GLY A 68 -0.06 -2.12 14.21
CA GLY A 68 -0.93 -1.17 14.90
C GLY A 68 -0.34 0.24 15.06
N ASN A 69 0.85 0.52 14.51
CA ASN A 69 1.47 1.83 14.55
C ASN A 69 0.96 2.72 13.39
N TYR A 70 -0.30 3.15 13.49
CA TYR A 70 -0.95 3.89 12.40
C TYR A 70 -0.30 5.25 12.10
N ARG A 71 0.36 5.87 13.09
CA ARG A 71 1.07 7.14 12.89
C ARG A 71 2.33 6.96 12.04
N GLU A 72 3.10 5.90 12.29
CA GLU A 72 4.25 5.56 11.45
C GLU A 72 3.78 5.11 10.06
N ALA A 73 2.70 4.34 9.98
CA ALA A 73 2.10 3.96 8.70
C ALA A 73 1.71 5.20 7.86
N GLU A 74 1.05 6.19 8.45
CA GLU A 74 0.74 7.47 7.79
C GLU A 74 1.99 8.16 7.25
N MET A 75 3.04 8.29 8.07
CA MET A 75 4.29 8.91 7.65
C MET A 75 4.89 8.18 6.44
N LYS A 76 4.92 6.84 6.48
CA LYS A 76 5.48 6.01 5.42
C LYS A 76 4.67 6.05 4.14
N PHE A 77 3.34 5.95 4.22
CA PHE A 77 2.49 6.09 3.05
C PHE A 77 2.52 7.52 2.47
N SER A 78 2.69 8.55 3.30
CA SER A 78 2.88 9.92 2.83
C SER A 78 4.19 10.07 2.04
N GLN A 79 5.29 9.51 2.55
CA GLN A 79 6.57 9.45 1.84
C GLN A 79 6.44 8.70 0.51
N ALA A 80 5.67 7.59 0.48
CA ALA A 80 5.39 6.87 -0.74
C ALA A 80 4.60 7.70 -1.77
N ALA A 81 3.51 8.35 -1.34
CA ALA A 81 2.67 9.17 -2.20
C ALA A 81 3.40 10.43 -2.72
N ALA A 82 4.38 10.94 -1.97
CA ALA A 82 5.25 12.03 -2.40
C ALA A 82 6.33 11.56 -3.39
N ALA A 83 6.88 10.36 -3.20
CA ALA A 83 7.88 9.77 -4.09
C ALA A 83 7.29 9.44 -5.47
N ASP A 84 6.03 8.99 -5.53
CA ASP A 84 5.27 8.81 -6.77
C ASP A 84 3.87 9.45 -6.67
N PRO A 85 3.73 10.70 -7.15
CA PRO A 85 2.43 11.38 -7.23
C PRO A 85 1.41 10.69 -8.13
N GLY A 86 1.81 9.78 -9.01
CA GLY A 86 0.91 8.96 -9.85
C GLY A 86 0.46 7.66 -9.17
N CYS A 87 1.10 7.24 -8.08
CA CYS A 87 0.81 5.96 -7.42
C CYS A 87 -0.59 5.97 -6.79
N LEU A 88 -1.50 5.15 -7.34
CA LEU A 88 -2.85 4.92 -6.82
C LEU A 88 -2.79 4.21 -5.47
N ASN A 89 -2.05 3.11 -5.38
CA ASN A 89 -1.94 2.29 -4.17
C ASN A 89 -1.41 3.10 -2.98
N CYS A 90 -0.40 3.95 -3.20
CA CYS A 90 0.20 4.77 -2.16
C CYS A 90 -0.82 5.73 -1.53
N LYS A 91 -1.68 6.35 -2.35
CA LYS A 91 -2.77 7.22 -1.86
C LYS A 91 -3.87 6.43 -1.17
N TYR A 92 -4.20 5.25 -1.69
CA TYR A 92 -5.17 4.35 -1.07
C TYR A 92 -4.71 3.92 0.32
N PHE A 93 -3.45 3.53 0.47
CA PHE A 93 -2.87 3.17 1.77
C PHE A 93 -2.77 4.35 2.73
N LEU A 94 -2.43 5.53 2.22
CA LEU A 94 -2.46 6.75 3.02
C LEU A 94 -3.88 7.06 3.52
N ALA A 95 -4.90 6.90 2.67
CA ALA A 95 -6.30 7.05 3.05
C ALA A 95 -6.72 6.05 4.14
N ILE A 96 -6.28 4.79 4.05
CA ILE A 96 -6.51 3.77 5.09
C ILE A 96 -5.86 4.19 6.41
N ALA A 97 -4.61 4.65 6.39
CA ALA A 97 -3.91 5.08 7.60
C ALA A 97 -4.56 6.31 8.26
N TYR A 98 -5.04 7.26 7.47
CA TYR A 98 -5.87 8.36 7.97
C TYR A 98 -7.17 7.86 8.59
N ALA A 99 -7.88 6.96 7.91
CA ALA A 99 -9.13 6.39 8.38
C ALA A 99 -8.96 5.60 9.70
N ALA A 100 -7.89 4.82 9.84
CA ALA A 100 -7.57 4.08 11.06
C ALA A 100 -7.39 5.03 12.27
N GLN A 101 -6.89 6.23 12.02
CA GLN A 101 -6.70 7.29 13.01
C GLN A 101 -7.91 8.23 13.17
N LYS A 102 -9.06 7.92 12.55
CA LYS A 102 -10.28 8.76 12.56
C LYS A 102 -10.11 10.14 11.91
N LYS A 103 -9.07 10.33 11.10
CA LYS A 103 -8.84 11.51 10.28
C LYS A 103 -9.70 11.46 9.01
N ARG A 104 -11.03 11.59 9.19
CA ARG A 104 -12.03 11.37 8.12
C ARG A 104 -11.87 12.34 6.95
N THR A 105 -11.55 13.59 7.24
CA THR A 105 -11.40 14.65 6.23
C THR A 105 -10.20 14.35 5.33
N GLU A 106 -9.07 13.99 5.92
CA GLU A 106 -7.83 13.65 5.22
C GLU A 106 -7.97 12.35 4.42
N ALA A 107 -8.63 11.34 4.99
CA ALA A 107 -8.93 10.10 4.26
C ALA A 107 -9.79 10.38 3.01
N GLY A 108 -10.83 11.21 3.13
CA GLY A 108 -11.66 11.62 2.00
C GLY A 108 -10.89 12.42 0.95
N ALA A 109 -9.97 13.30 1.38
CA ALA A 109 -9.13 14.06 0.48
C ALA A 109 -8.22 13.17 -0.39
N GLU A 110 -7.65 12.09 0.18
CA GLU A 110 -6.86 11.13 -0.60
C GLU A 110 -7.71 10.31 -1.59
N LEU A 111 -8.93 9.93 -1.21
CA LEU A 111 -9.87 9.26 -2.14
C LEU A 111 -10.21 10.17 -3.34
N LEU A 112 -10.46 11.46 -3.10
CA LEU A 112 -10.70 12.44 -4.16
C LEU A 112 -9.48 12.61 -5.08
N LYS A 113 -8.26 12.55 -4.55
CA LYS A 113 -7.04 12.59 -5.37
C LYS A 113 -6.94 11.37 -6.28
N ILE A 114 -7.30 10.18 -5.80
CA ILE A 114 -7.33 8.96 -6.62
C ILE A 114 -8.31 9.12 -7.78
N GLU A 115 -9.52 9.60 -7.51
CA GLU A 115 -10.55 9.83 -8.52
C GLU A 115 -10.11 10.82 -9.59
N LYS A 116 -9.46 11.92 -9.19
CA LYS A 116 -8.95 12.94 -10.13
C LYS A 116 -7.84 12.40 -11.04
N LEU A 117 -6.95 11.57 -10.51
CA LEU A 117 -5.77 11.10 -11.25
C LEU A 117 -6.08 9.90 -12.15
N HIS A 118 -6.99 9.03 -11.72
CA HIS A 118 -7.21 7.73 -12.36
C HIS A 118 -8.64 7.51 -12.84
N GLY A 119 -9.53 8.48 -12.68
CA GLY A 119 -10.98 8.31 -12.85
C GLY A 119 -11.58 7.42 -11.76
N SER A 120 -12.80 6.91 -11.97
CA SER A 120 -13.48 5.97 -11.07
C SER A 120 -12.88 4.54 -11.11
N LYS A 121 -11.55 4.41 -11.04
CA LYS A 121 -10.84 3.13 -11.06
C LYS A 121 -10.72 2.46 -9.69
N LEU A 122 -10.91 3.19 -8.60
CA LEU A 122 -10.90 2.58 -7.27
C LEU A 122 -12.17 1.74 -7.12
N PRO A 123 -12.08 0.41 -6.94
CA PRO A 123 -13.28 -0.41 -6.83
C PRO A 123 -14.10 -0.01 -5.59
N GLY A 124 -15.44 -0.07 -5.70
CA GLY A 124 -16.35 0.43 -4.66
C GLY A 124 -16.05 -0.11 -3.25
N LYS A 125 -15.68 -1.39 -3.15
CA LYS A 125 -15.28 -2.03 -1.88
C LYS A 125 -14.04 -1.40 -1.22
N HIS A 126 -13.09 -0.91 -2.01
CA HIS A 126 -11.90 -0.23 -1.47
C HIS A 126 -12.27 1.13 -0.88
N ARG A 127 -13.14 1.87 -1.57
CA ARG A 127 -13.69 3.13 -1.05
C ARG A 127 -14.50 2.88 0.23
N ALA A 128 -15.40 1.89 0.20
CA ALA A 128 -16.22 1.51 1.34
C ALA A 128 -15.37 1.13 2.56
N LEU A 129 -14.29 0.38 2.37
CA LEU A 129 -13.36 0.03 3.45
C LEU A 129 -12.81 1.27 4.14
N VAL A 130 -12.32 2.26 3.37
CA VAL A 130 -11.75 3.50 3.92
C VAL A 130 -12.83 4.30 4.65
N GLU A 131 -14.02 4.44 4.06
CA GLU A 131 -15.13 5.20 4.64
C GLU A 131 -15.69 4.57 5.91
N GLU A 132 -15.83 3.25 5.96
CA GLU A 132 -16.26 2.51 7.14
C GLU A 132 -15.24 2.60 8.27
N LEU A 133 -13.95 2.43 7.92
CA LEU A 133 -12.87 2.58 8.88
C LEU A 133 -12.84 3.99 9.48
N ALA A 134 -13.00 5.02 8.64
CA ALA A 134 -13.05 6.42 9.05
C ALA A 134 -14.26 6.71 9.95
N ARG A 135 -15.39 6.02 9.74
CA ARG A 135 -16.60 6.14 10.58
C ARG A 135 -16.47 5.47 11.95
N GLY A 136 -15.49 4.61 12.17
CA GLY A 136 -15.46 3.82 13.43
C GLY A 136 -15.85 2.36 13.25
N GLU A 137 -16.41 2.00 12.10
CA GLU A 137 -17.04 0.71 11.82
C GLU A 137 -16.00 -0.37 11.48
N THR A 138 -15.06 -0.57 12.40
CA THR A 138 -13.91 -1.47 12.25
C THR A 138 -14.29 -2.91 11.97
N GLY A 139 -15.45 -3.38 12.48
CA GLY A 139 -15.96 -4.72 12.17
C GLY A 139 -16.33 -4.89 10.69
N SER A 140 -16.98 -3.87 10.10
CA SER A 140 -17.35 -3.89 8.68
C SER A 140 -16.13 -3.66 7.79
N ALA A 141 -15.29 -2.69 8.13
CA ALA A 141 -14.04 -2.43 7.43
C ALA A 141 -13.11 -3.64 7.41
N ALA A 142 -13.03 -4.40 8.50
CA ALA A 142 -12.23 -5.63 8.56
C ALA A 142 -12.80 -6.76 7.68
N ARG A 143 -14.12 -6.86 7.51
CA ARG A 143 -14.72 -7.81 6.56
C ARG A 143 -14.35 -7.47 5.13
N LEU A 144 -14.52 -6.20 4.75
CA LEU A 144 -14.11 -5.72 3.43
C LEU A 144 -12.61 -5.94 3.18
N ALA A 145 -11.77 -5.74 4.20
CA ALA A 145 -10.35 -6.01 4.10
C ALA A 145 -10.06 -7.50 3.82
N ARG A 146 -10.80 -8.43 4.44
CA ARG A 146 -10.65 -9.87 4.14
C ARG A 146 -11.07 -10.21 2.73
N GLU A 147 -12.19 -9.68 2.27
CA GLU A 147 -12.69 -9.89 0.90
C GLU A 147 -11.70 -9.35 -0.15
N ILE A 148 -11.18 -8.14 0.07
CA ILE A 148 -10.13 -7.56 -0.76
C ILE A 148 -8.88 -8.44 -0.76
N SER A 149 -8.46 -8.94 0.42
CA SER A 149 -7.30 -9.84 0.55
C SER A 149 -7.50 -11.18 -0.13
N SER A 150 -8.72 -11.74 -0.11
CA SER A 150 -9.00 -13.02 -0.76
C SER A 150 -8.98 -12.92 -2.28
N GLU A 151 -9.38 -11.77 -2.82
CA GLU A 151 -9.33 -11.51 -4.27
C GLU A 151 -7.93 -11.11 -4.75
N ASN A 152 -7.18 -10.37 -3.94
CA ASN A 152 -5.80 -9.98 -4.22
C ASN A 152 -4.92 -10.10 -2.97
N PRO A 153 -4.37 -11.29 -2.69
CA PRO A 153 -3.54 -11.53 -1.50
C PRO A 153 -2.28 -10.66 -1.43
N GLU A 154 -1.77 -10.23 -2.58
CA GLU A 154 -0.54 -9.43 -2.67
C GLU A 154 -0.80 -7.94 -2.43
N LEU A 155 -2.05 -7.47 -2.50
CA LEU A 155 -2.37 -6.06 -2.30
C LEU A 155 -1.83 -5.54 -0.96
N PHE A 156 -2.04 -6.30 0.11
CA PHE A 156 -1.60 -5.95 1.45
C PHE A 156 -0.24 -6.54 1.81
N PHE A 157 0.57 -6.95 0.84
CA PHE A 157 1.91 -7.51 1.08
C PHE A 157 1.88 -8.69 2.08
N ARG A 158 0.79 -9.49 2.03
CA ARG A 158 0.52 -10.61 2.95
C ARG A 158 0.48 -10.21 4.44
N LYS A 159 0.15 -8.94 4.74
CA LYS A 159 -0.09 -8.43 6.09
C LYS A 159 -1.54 -8.65 6.52
N ASP A 160 -1.77 -8.75 7.82
CA ASP A 160 -3.09 -9.00 8.41
C ASP A 160 -3.82 -7.69 8.72
N PHE A 161 -4.05 -6.91 7.66
CA PHE A 161 -4.84 -5.68 7.73
C PHE A 161 -6.20 -5.87 8.41
N PRO A 162 -6.98 -6.94 8.14
CA PRO A 162 -8.23 -7.19 8.84
C PRO A 162 -8.08 -7.20 10.36
N ARG A 163 -7.06 -7.89 10.89
CA ARG A 163 -6.78 -7.91 12.32
C ARG A 163 -6.41 -6.52 12.84
N SER A 164 -5.47 -5.85 12.20
CA SER A 164 -5.01 -4.53 12.67
C SER A 164 -6.13 -3.48 12.60
N ILE A 165 -7.05 -3.59 11.65
CA ILE A 165 -8.26 -2.75 11.59
C ILE A 165 -9.16 -2.98 12.81
N LEU A 166 -9.38 -4.24 13.22
CA LEU A 166 -10.17 -4.54 14.43
C LEU A 166 -9.51 -3.98 15.69
N GLU A 167 -8.19 -4.07 15.78
CA GLU A 167 -7.42 -3.55 16.91
C GLU A 167 -7.48 -2.01 16.98
N ALA A 168 -7.51 -1.31 15.84
CA ALA A 168 -7.69 0.15 15.77
C ALA A 168 -8.96 0.59 16.51
N GLY A 169 -10.04 -0.18 16.37
CA GLY A 169 -11.32 0.10 17.03
C GLY A 169 -11.29 -0.13 18.54
N ARG A 170 -10.45 -1.06 19.01
CA ARG A 170 -10.30 -1.38 20.44
C ARG A 170 -9.45 -0.33 21.17
N LEU A 171 -8.36 0.13 20.56
CA LEU A 171 -7.48 1.15 21.14
C LEU A 171 -8.18 2.48 21.38
N VAL A 172 -9.14 2.85 20.53
CA VAL A 172 -9.96 4.06 20.72
C VAL A 172 -10.93 3.92 21.90
N ARG A 173 -11.48 2.72 22.13
CA ARG A 173 -12.41 2.47 23.24
C ARG A 173 -11.70 2.33 24.60
N GLY A 174 -10.43 1.95 24.61
CA GLY A 174 -9.62 1.78 25.83
C GLY A 174 -9.07 3.07 26.45
N ARG A 175 -9.15 4.22 25.77
CA ARG A 175 -8.76 5.54 26.30
C ARG A 175 -9.97 6.31 26.83
N GLY A 176 -10.77 5.71 27.71
CA GLY A 176 -11.70 6.46 28.56
C GLY A 176 -10.90 7.34 29.55
N PRO A 177 -11.42 8.51 29.96
CA PRO A 177 -10.70 9.42 30.85
C PRO A 177 -10.36 8.69 32.16
N GLY A 178 -9.08 8.74 32.54
CA GLY A 178 -8.62 8.21 33.81
C GLY A 178 -9.48 8.76 34.94
N SER A 179 -10.06 7.85 35.71
CA SER A 179 -10.58 8.13 37.04
C SER A 179 -9.52 8.90 37.83
N PRO A 180 -9.87 10.03 38.46
CA PRO A 180 -8.92 10.73 39.33
C PRO A 180 -8.62 9.82 40.52
N ASP A 181 -7.35 9.45 40.67
CA ASP A 181 -6.82 8.80 41.85
C ASP A 181 -7.03 9.74 43.03
N SER A 182 -7.93 9.38 43.94
CA SER A 182 -8.07 10.00 45.24
C SER A 182 -7.07 9.36 46.21
N ARG A 183 -5.98 10.09 46.49
CA ARG A 183 -5.22 9.96 47.74
C ARG A 183 -4.90 11.34 48.28
#